data_AF-A0A1F6DTT8-F1
#
_entry.id   AF-A0A1F6DTT8-F1
#
_cell.length_a   1.000
_cell.length_b   1.000
_cell.length_c   1.000
_cell.angle_alpha   90.00
_cell.angle_beta   90.00
_cell.angle_gamma   90.00
#
_symmetry.space_group_name_H-M   'P 1'
#
loop_
_entity.id
_entity.type
_entity.pdbx_description
1 polymer ?
#
loop_
_entity_poly.entity_id
_entity_poly.type
_entity_poly.pdbx_seq_one_letter_code
_entity_poly.pdbx_strand_id
1 'polypeptide(L)'
;MKRRGRSKGKSETAEILDIVNFVKDRMATKDDIVRIEERLYSIEQELKDIKRRLAKLEDNYEAVREYGDDIKALQGRIRAIEKQLATRR
;
A
#
# COMPACT_ATOMS: atom_id res chain seq x y z
N MET A 1 -23.55 61.02 -27.62
CA MET A 1 -23.23 59.60 -27.96
C MET A 1 -22.16 59.05 -27.01
N LYS A 2 -22.50 58.44 -25.86
CA LYS A 2 -21.53 57.76 -24.95
C LYS A 2 -22.24 56.71 -24.06
N ARG A 3 -22.69 55.59 -24.64
CA ARG A 3 -23.24 54.44 -23.86
C ARG A 3 -22.68 53.07 -24.26
N ARG A 4 -21.84 52.97 -25.31
CA ARG A 4 -21.37 51.69 -25.85
C ARG A 4 -20.43 50.90 -24.90
N GLY A 5 -19.55 51.57 -24.15
CA GLY A 5 -18.59 50.91 -23.26
C GLY A 5 -19.19 50.21 -22.02
N ARG A 6 -20.31 50.71 -21.49
CA ARG A 6 -20.94 50.16 -20.27
C ARG A 6 -21.70 48.84 -20.52
N SER A 7 -22.07 48.56 -21.77
CA SER A 7 -22.72 47.30 -22.15
C SER A 7 -21.71 46.16 -22.35
N LYS A 8 -20.54 46.47 -22.91
CA LYS A 8 -19.48 45.48 -23.17
C LYS A 8 -18.85 44.96 -21.88
N GLY A 9 -18.50 45.85 -20.95
CA GLY A 9 -17.98 45.46 -19.64
C GLY A 9 -18.96 44.64 -18.79
N LYS A 10 -20.28 44.83 -18.98
CA LYS A 10 -21.31 43.99 -18.34
C LYS A 10 -21.36 42.57 -18.94
N SER A 11 -21.14 42.42 -20.24
CA SER A 11 -21.06 41.11 -20.91
C SER A 11 -19.83 40.34 -20.45
N GLU A 12 -18.66 40.97 -20.45
CA GLU A 12 -17.40 40.37 -20.01
C GLU A 12 -17.48 39.92 -18.54
N THR A 13 -18.11 40.71 -17.65
CA THR A 13 -18.32 40.29 -16.26
C THR A 13 -19.26 39.11 -16.11
N ALA A 14 -20.25 38.96 -17.00
CA ALA A 14 -21.17 37.83 -16.98
C ALA A 14 -20.47 36.54 -17.44
N GLU A 15 -19.70 36.62 -18.51
CA GLU A 15 -18.89 35.50 -19.01
C GLU A 15 -17.86 35.02 -17.97
N ILE A 16 -17.21 35.96 -17.27
CA ILE A 16 -16.30 35.63 -16.17
C ILE A 16 -17.05 34.92 -15.03
N LEU A 17 -18.25 35.38 -14.68
CA LEU A 17 -19.06 34.74 -13.62
C LEU A 17 -19.45 33.31 -13.99
N ASP A 18 -19.80 33.07 -15.25
CA ASP A 18 -20.13 31.74 -15.76
C ASP A 18 -18.91 30.81 -15.69
N ILE A 19 -17.72 31.29 -16.08
CA ILE A 19 -16.46 30.54 -15.97
C ILE A 19 -16.13 30.24 -14.50
N VAL A 20 -16.25 31.24 -13.62
CA VAL A 20 -15.98 31.06 -12.19
C VAL A 20 -16.92 30.03 -11.57
N ASN A 21 -18.21 30.07 -11.91
CA ASN A 21 -19.16 29.06 -11.45
C ASN A 21 -18.83 27.67 -12.00
N PHE A 22 -18.52 27.57 -13.30
CA PHE A 22 -18.10 26.33 -13.93
C PHE A 22 -16.90 25.69 -13.21
N VAL A 23 -15.92 26.50 -12.83
CA VAL A 23 -14.70 26.08 -12.13
C VAL A 23 -15.00 25.72 -10.67
N LYS A 24 -15.78 26.55 -9.97
CA LYS A 24 -16.22 26.30 -8.58
C LYS A 24 -16.96 24.96 -8.44
N ASP A 25 -17.81 24.62 -9.40
CA ASP A 25 -18.61 23.40 -9.36
C ASP A 25 -17.80 22.13 -9.73
N ARG A 26 -16.58 22.28 -10.26
CA ARG A 26 -15.74 21.16 -10.73
C ARG A 26 -14.40 21.03 -10.01
N MET A 27 -13.97 22.05 -9.29
CA MET A 27 -12.72 21.97 -8.54
C MET A 27 -12.87 21.01 -7.37
N ALA A 28 -11.78 20.32 -7.05
CA ALA A 28 -11.69 19.62 -5.78
C ALA A 28 -11.83 20.62 -4.63
N THR A 29 -12.63 20.26 -3.65
CA THR A 29 -12.85 21.01 -2.42
C THR A 29 -11.86 20.58 -1.35
N LYS A 30 -11.81 21.33 -0.25
CA LYS A 30 -11.04 20.93 0.93
C LYS A 30 -11.51 19.59 1.48
N ASP A 31 -12.81 19.31 1.44
CA ASP A 31 -13.38 18.05 1.93
C ASP A 31 -12.96 16.85 1.05
N ASP A 32 -12.74 17.07 -0.25
CA ASP A 32 -12.16 16.04 -1.13
C ASP A 32 -10.73 15.70 -0.71
N ILE A 33 -9.93 16.71 -0.36
CA ILE A 33 -8.56 16.54 0.11
C ILE A 33 -8.54 15.80 1.46
N VAL A 34 -9.36 16.20 2.43
CA VAL A 34 -9.46 15.54 3.74
C VAL A 34 -9.80 14.05 3.58
N ARG A 35 -10.77 13.71 2.71
CA ARG A 35 -11.11 12.30 2.43
C ARG A 35 -9.96 11.53 1.79
N ILE A 36 -9.14 12.17 0.97
CA ILE A 36 -7.93 11.55 0.39
C ILE A 36 -6.88 11.33 1.49
N GLU A 37 -6.65 12.31 2.35
CA GLU A 37 -5.70 12.21 3.48
C GLU A 37 -6.08 11.09 4.45
N GLU A 38 -7.35 10.95 4.80
CA GLU A 38 -7.85 9.86 5.65
C GLU A 38 -7.61 8.48 5.01
N ARG A 39 -7.88 8.35 3.70
CA ARG A 39 -7.63 7.12 2.96
C ARG A 39 -6.14 6.80 2.89
N LEU A 40 -5.29 7.80 2.64
CA LEU A 40 -3.84 7.64 2.63
C LEU A 40 -3.32 7.20 4.00
N TYR A 41 -3.80 7.82 5.07
CA TYR A 41 -3.45 7.43 6.43
C TYR A 41 -3.81 5.95 6.72
N SER A 42 -5.01 5.51 6.33
CA SER A 42 -5.42 4.11 6.47
C SER A 42 -4.50 3.16 5.71
N ILE A 43 -4.18 3.49 4.45
CA ILE A 43 -3.26 2.70 3.61
C ILE A 43 -1.86 2.63 4.27
N GLU A 44 -1.36 3.72 4.83
CA GLU A 44 -0.07 3.73 5.53
C GLU A 44 -0.07 2.80 6.75
N GLN A 45 -1.17 2.74 7.51
CA GLN A 45 -1.28 1.83 8.66
C GLN A 45 -1.34 0.37 8.20
N GLU A 46 -2.10 0.06 7.17
CA GLU A 46 -2.16 -1.29 6.59
C GLU A 46 -0.78 -1.74 6.07
N LEU A 47 -0.06 -0.85 5.39
CA LEU A 47 1.31 -1.13 4.93
C LEU A 47 2.27 -1.38 6.09
N LYS A 48 2.13 -0.67 7.22
CA LYS A 48 2.92 -0.94 8.43
C LYS A 48 2.61 -2.31 9.02
N ASP A 49 1.34 -2.71 9.07
CA ASP A 49 0.95 -4.04 9.55
C ASP A 49 1.49 -5.14 8.64
N ILE A 50 1.35 -4.99 7.33
CA ILE A 50 1.88 -5.94 6.33
C ILE A 50 3.39 -6.11 6.50
N LYS A 51 4.15 -5.01 6.67
CA LYS A 51 5.61 -5.08 6.90
C LYS A 51 5.95 -5.87 8.16
N ARG A 52 5.23 -5.66 9.27
CA ARG A 52 5.44 -6.42 10.52
C ARG A 52 5.15 -7.90 10.33
N ARG A 53 4.07 -8.24 9.62
CA ARG A 53 3.69 -9.63 9.34
C ARG A 53 4.69 -10.33 8.42
N LEU A 54 5.24 -9.62 7.43
CA LEU A 54 6.30 -10.14 6.57
C LEU A 54 7.58 -10.44 7.36
N ALA A 55 8.04 -9.51 8.21
CA ALA A 55 9.20 -9.77 9.06
C ALA A 55 9.01 -11.02 9.94
N LYS A 56 7.83 -11.17 10.56
CA LYS A 56 7.53 -12.38 11.34
C LYS A 56 7.48 -13.66 10.49
N LEU A 57 7.03 -13.55 9.23
CA LEU A 57 7.02 -14.69 8.31
C LEU A 57 8.44 -15.09 7.89
N GLU A 58 9.33 -14.12 7.69
CA GLU A 58 10.76 -14.35 7.43
C GLU A 58 11.42 -15.07 8.62
N ASP A 59 11.18 -14.61 9.85
CA ASP A 59 11.68 -15.28 11.07
C ASP A 59 11.19 -16.73 11.16
N ASN A 60 9.90 -16.96 10.91
CA ASN A 60 9.32 -18.30 10.93
C ASN A 60 9.89 -19.20 9.83
N TYR A 61 10.16 -18.63 8.65
CA TYR A 61 10.74 -19.37 7.53
C TYR A 61 12.15 -19.86 7.83
N GLU A 62 12.98 -19.01 8.43
CA GLU A 62 14.33 -19.42 8.86
C GLU A 62 14.28 -20.49 9.96
N ALA A 63 13.38 -20.36 10.94
CA ALA A 63 13.20 -21.41 11.96
C ALA A 63 12.80 -22.76 11.34
N VAL A 64 11.88 -22.76 10.37
CA VAL A 64 11.48 -24.00 9.65
C VAL A 64 12.64 -24.57 8.85
N ARG A 65 13.46 -23.71 8.24
CA ARG A 65 14.65 -24.12 7.50
C ARG A 65 15.67 -24.81 8.41
N GLU A 66 15.93 -24.25 9.59
CA GLU A 66 16.82 -24.84 10.60
C GLU A 66 16.34 -26.24 11.02
N TYR A 67 15.05 -26.40 11.34
CA TYR A 67 14.49 -27.72 11.64
C TYR A 67 14.65 -28.70 10.48
N GLY A 68 14.55 -28.22 9.23
CA GLY A 68 14.79 -29.03 8.04
C GLY A 68 16.23 -29.58 7.97
N ASP A 69 17.22 -28.78 8.38
CA ASP A 69 18.63 -29.19 8.41
C ASP A 69 18.91 -30.18 9.55
N ASP A 70 18.30 -29.99 10.72
CA ASP A 70 18.33 -30.95 11.83
C ASP A 70 17.73 -32.31 11.42
N ILE A 71 16.60 -32.31 10.71
CA ILE A 71 15.98 -33.53 10.19
C ILE A 71 16.92 -34.27 9.25
N LYS A 72 17.60 -33.57 8.33
CA LYS A 72 18.59 -34.19 7.42
C LYS A 72 19.74 -34.81 8.22
N ALA A 73 20.24 -34.13 9.25
CA ALA A 73 21.30 -34.64 10.11
C ALA A 73 20.86 -35.91 10.86
N LEU A 74 19.65 -35.90 11.44
CA LEU A 74 19.07 -37.07 12.11
C LEU A 74 18.85 -38.24 11.16
N GLN A 75 18.37 -38.00 9.94
CA GLN A 75 18.24 -39.03 8.90
C GLN A 75 19.60 -39.67 8.57
N GLY A 76 20.67 -38.88 8.48
CA GLY A 76 22.03 -39.39 8.29
C GLY A 76 22.48 -40.31 9.44
N ARG A 77 22.22 -39.90 10.69
CA ARG A 77 22.53 -40.69 11.88
C ARG A 77 21.73 -42.01 11.93
N ILE A 78 20.44 -41.97 11.61
CA ILE A 78 19.57 -43.15 11.55
C ILE A 78 20.13 -44.15 10.54
N ARG A 79 20.46 -43.72 9.32
CA ARG A 79 21.07 -44.59 8.30
C ARG A 79 22.39 -45.22 8.77
N ALA A 80 23.22 -44.46 9.48
CA ALA A 80 24.47 -44.98 10.03
C ALA A 80 24.22 -46.08 11.07
N ILE A 81 23.24 -45.87 11.97
CA ILE A 81 22.82 -46.86 12.97
C ILE A 81 22.26 -48.11 12.30
N GLU A 82 21.36 -47.94 11.33
CA GLU A 82 20.77 -49.05 10.56
C GLU A 82 21.86 -49.91 9.90
N LYS A 83 22.88 -49.28 9.29
CA LYS A 83 24.02 -49.99 8.69
C LYS A 83 24.83 -50.77 9.73
N GLN A 84 25.10 -50.18 10.90
CA GLN A 84 25.83 -50.86 11.98
C GLN A 84 25.07 -52.07 12.51
N LEU A 85 23.76 -51.94 12.69
CA LEU A 85 22.90 -53.04 13.13
C LEU A 85 22.83 -54.17 12.08
N ALA A 86 22.80 -53.84 10.79
CA ALA A 86 22.82 -54.83 9.72
C ALA A 86 24.10 -55.67 9.72
N THR A 87 25.26 -55.08 10.05
CA THR A 87 26.55 -55.79 10.11
C THR A 87 26.78 -56.58 11.39
N ARG A 88 25.94 -56.40 12.42
CA ARG A 88 26.00 -57.11 13.70
C ARG A 88 25.04 -58.31 13.75
N ARG A 89 24.40 -58.65 12.63
CA ARG A 89 23.60 -59.88 12.46
C ARG A 89 24.48 -61.07 12.15
#